data_AF-A0A6N7H9F7-F1
#
_entry.id   AF-A0A6N7H9F7-F1
#
_cell.length_a   1.000
_cell.length_b   1.000
_cell.length_c   1.000
_cell.angle_alpha   90.00
_cell.angle_beta   90.00
_cell.angle_gamma   90.00
#
_symmetry.space_group_name_H-M   'P 1'
#
loop_
_entity.id
_entity.type
_entity.pdbx_description
1 polymer ?
#
loop_
_entity_poly.entity_id
_entity_poly.type
_entity_poly.pdbx_seq_one_letter_code
_entity_poly.pdbx_strand_id
1 'polypeptide(L)'
;MSGEPVESPRRRDFKDASPREIRAALVPEERPDFDRQWRAAMDKATETLDLGEVVKTLDNWRTHAMITDELGKDGYRRWLAKVEHRSRTGDRPPGSVPWSQLKVELGL
;
A
#
# COMPACT_ATOMS: atom_id res chain seq x y z
N MET A 1 -31.86 -11.19 -25.48
CA MET A 1 -31.12 -11.22 -24.20
C MET A 1 -29.81 -10.48 -24.42
N SER A 2 -29.83 -9.16 -24.23
CA SER A 2 -28.62 -8.35 -24.28
C SER A 2 -27.89 -8.53 -22.96
N GLY A 3 -26.73 -9.18 -22.99
CA GLY A 3 -25.84 -9.17 -21.83
C GLY A 3 -25.31 -7.75 -21.67
N GLU A 4 -25.61 -7.12 -20.54
CA GLU A 4 -24.91 -5.90 -20.16
C GLU A 4 -23.41 -6.20 -20.11
N PRO A 5 -22.55 -5.33 -20.65
CA PRO A 5 -21.12 -5.48 -20.43
C PRO A 5 -20.89 -5.34 -18.94
N VAL A 6 -20.46 -6.42 -18.29
CA VAL A 6 -19.97 -6.39 -16.91
C VAL A 6 -18.85 -5.35 -16.90
N GLU A 7 -19.14 -4.16 -16.37
CA GLU A 7 -18.15 -3.12 -16.14
C GLU A 7 -17.10 -3.77 -15.23
N SER A 8 -16.02 -4.29 -15.83
CA SER A 8 -14.88 -4.77 -15.07
C SER A 8 -14.49 -3.63 -14.14
N PRO A 9 -14.36 -3.85 -12.81
CA PRO A 9 -14.16 -2.76 -11.88
C PRO A 9 -12.96 -1.98 -12.38
N ARG A 10 -13.20 -0.74 -12.86
CA ARG A 10 -12.15 0.13 -13.37
C ARG A 10 -11.09 0.15 -12.30
N ARG A 11 -9.90 -0.41 -12.59
CA ARG A 11 -8.74 -0.35 -11.71
C ARG A 11 -8.66 1.08 -11.23
N ARG A 12 -8.90 1.32 -9.94
CA ARG A 12 -8.85 2.70 -9.45
C ARG A 12 -7.40 3.10 -9.57
N ASP A 13 -7.11 4.07 -10.44
CA ASP A 13 -5.78 4.65 -10.51
C ASP A 13 -5.58 5.46 -9.23
N PHE A 14 -4.80 4.93 -8.30
CA PHE A 14 -4.53 5.57 -7.02
C PHE A 14 -3.48 6.68 -7.14
N LYS A 15 -2.85 6.91 -8.31
CA LYS A 15 -1.81 7.93 -8.49
C LYS A 15 -2.21 9.31 -7.99
N ASP A 16 -3.47 9.68 -8.24
CA ASP A 16 -4.02 10.98 -7.83
C ASP A 16 -5.11 10.86 -6.77
N ALA A 17 -5.22 9.70 -6.10
CA ALA A 17 -6.26 9.49 -5.11
C ALA A 17 -6.17 10.52 -3.98
N SER A 18 -7.33 11.05 -3.61
CA SER A 18 -7.47 11.95 -2.47
C SER A 18 -7.25 11.19 -1.15
N PRO A 19 -6.90 11.88 -0.05
CA PRO A 19 -6.75 11.25 1.27
C PRO A 19 -7.99 10.44 1.69
N ARG A 20 -9.18 10.92 1.32
CA ARG A 20 -10.46 10.25 1.59
C ARG A 20 -10.59 8.94 0.82
N GLU A 21 -10.20 8.93 -0.45
CA GLU A 21 -10.24 7.74 -1.31
C GLU A 21 -9.23 6.69 -0.88
N ILE A 22 -8.02 7.13 -0.52
CA ILE A 22 -6.98 6.28 0.07
C ILE A 22 -7.54 5.60 1.33
N ARG A 23 -8.05 6.37 2.29
CA ARG A 23 -8.61 5.84 3.54
C ARG A 23 -9.76 4.85 3.32
N ALA A 24 -10.58 5.05 2.29
CA ALA A 24 -11.69 4.16 1.98
C ALA A 24 -11.23 2.79 1.44
N ALA A 25 -10.12 2.76 0.72
CA ALA A 25 -9.51 1.56 0.17
C ALA A 25 -8.76 0.74 1.23
N LEU A 26 -8.20 1.39 2.25
CA LEU A 26 -7.50 0.71 3.35
C LEU A 26 -8.41 -0.23 4.15
N VAL A 27 -7.83 -1.33 4.62
CA VAL A 27 -8.47 -2.22 5.60
C VAL A 27 -8.60 -1.52 6.95
N PRO A 28 -9.58 -1.91 7.80
CA PRO A 28 -9.79 -1.28 9.12
C PRO A 28 -8.53 -1.16 9.98
N GLU A 29 -7.62 -2.13 9.88
CA GLU A 29 -6.39 -2.25 10.65
C GLU A 29 -5.35 -1.18 10.26
N GLU A 30 -5.33 -0.72 9.01
CA GLU A 30 -4.38 0.29 8.52
C GLU A 30 -4.87 1.73 8.70
N ARG A 31 -6.18 1.94 8.84
CA ARG A 31 -6.79 3.27 8.95
C ARG A 31 -6.25 4.11 10.12
N PRO A 32 -6.03 3.56 11.33
CA PRO A 32 -5.47 4.33 12.43
C PRO A 32 -4.06 4.85 12.14
N ASP A 33 -3.24 4.06 11.44
CA ASP A 33 -1.88 4.45 11.06
C ASP A 33 -1.90 5.55 10.01
N PHE A 34 -2.77 5.42 9.00
CA PHE A 34 -3.01 6.48 8.02
C PHE A 34 -3.47 7.78 8.71
N ASP A 35 -4.48 7.70 9.57
CA ASP A 35 -5.06 8.87 10.25
C ASP A 35 -4.02 9.56 11.16
N ARG A 36 -3.13 8.80 11.81
CA ARG A 36 -2.04 9.36 12.64
C ARG A 36 -0.99 10.08 11.79
N GLN A 37 -0.49 9.42 10.74
CA GLN A 37 0.57 9.99 9.88
C GLN A 37 0.07 11.21 9.11
N TRP A 38 -1.16 11.15 8.59
CA TRP A 38 -1.80 12.27 7.92
C TRP A 38 -1.90 13.51 8.81
N ARG A 39 -2.37 13.36 10.06
CA ARG A 39 -2.45 14.49 11.01
C ARG A 39 -1.07 15.08 11.31
N ALA A 40 -0.10 14.23 11.64
CA ALA A 40 1.26 14.70 11.94
C ALA A 40 1.91 15.46 10.77
N ALA A 41 1.70 14.98 9.53
CA ALA A 41 2.21 15.66 8.34
C ALA A 41 1.52 17.02 8.12
N MET A 42 0.20 17.09 8.31
CA MET A 42 -0.58 18.33 8.16
C MET A 42 -0.24 19.37 9.24
N ASP A 43 -0.05 18.93 10.49
CA ASP A 43 0.35 19.81 11.59
C ASP A 43 1.71 20.45 11.28
N LYS A 44 2.70 19.62 10.93
CA LYS A 44 4.03 20.10 10.53
C LYS A 44 3.99 21.02 9.31
N ALA A 45 3.18 20.70 8.31
CA ALA A 45 3.04 21.54 7.12
C ALA A 45 2.42 22.90 7.45
N THR A 46 1.51 22.95 8.41
CA THR A 46 0.90 24.21 8.88
C THR A 46 1.93 25.07 9.61
N GLU A 47 2.80 24.47 10.42
CA GLU A 47 3.87 25.18 11.15
C GLU A 47 4.97 25.70 10.22
N THR A 48 5.35 24.91 9.21
CA THR A 48 6.51 25.18 8.35
C THR A 48 6.15 25.82 7.02
N LEU A 49 4.86 25.84 6.67
CA LEU A 49 4.34 26.18 5.34
C LEU A 49 4.93 25.31 4.20
N ASP A 50 5.41 24.10 4.54
CA ASP A 50 5.98 23.13 3.60
C ASP A 50 5.10 21.89 3.49
N LEU A 51 4.59 21.63 2.29
CA LEU A 51 3.73 20.48 1.98
C LEU A 51 4.51 19.22 1.58
N GLY A 52 5.84 19.26 1.52
CA GLY A 52 6.66 18.15 1.05
C GLY A 52 6.43 16.85 1.80
N GLU A 53 6.30 16.91 3.14
CA GLU A 53 6.01 15.72 3.95
C GLU A 53 4.58 15.20 3.75
N VAL A 54 3.62 16.07 3.46
CA VAL A 54 2.22 15.69 3.14
C VAL A 54 2.19 14.92 1.83
N VAL A 55 2.87 15.41 0.79
CA VAL A 55 2.95 14.74 -0.52
C VAL A 55 3.60 13.37 -0.38
N LYS A 56 4.76 13.27 0.29
CA LYS A 56 5.44 11.98 0.54
C LYS A 56 4.54 10.99 1.30
N THR A 57 3.81 11.47 2.31
CA THR A 57 2.88 10.65 3.07
C THR A 57 1.79 10.08 2.16
N LEU A 58 1.21 10.91 1.30
CA LEU A 58 0.19 10.45 0.35
C LEU A 58 0.72 9.44 -0.65
N ASP A 59 1.89 9.67 -1.23
CA ASP A 59 2.47 8.75 -2.22
C ASP A 59 2.73 7.36 -1.64
N ASN A 60 3.22 7.29 -0.40
CA ASN A 60 3.40 6.04 0.31
C ASN A 60 2.05 5.30 0.50
N TRP A 61 1.03 6.02 0.97
CA TRP A 61 -0.27 5.41 1.24
C TRP A 61 -1.09 5.07 -0.02
N ARG A 62 -0.88 5.77 -1.14
CA ARG A 62 -1.43 5.39 -2.45
C ARG A 62 -0.92 4.02 -2.90
N THR A 63 0.37 3.76 -2.68
CA THR A 63 0.98 2.46 -2.98
C THR A 63 0.35 1.35 -2.14
N HIS A 64 0.15 1.60 -0.84
CA HIS A 64 -0.54 0.66 0.05
C HIS A 64 -1.99 0.41 -0.37
N ALA A 65 -2.74 1.48 -0.68
CA ALA A 65 -4.14 1.37 -1.11
C ALA A 65 -4.28 0.56 -2.40
N MET A 66 -3.36 0.74 -3.36
CA MET A 66 -3.31 -0.04 -4.60
C MET A 66 -3.12 -1.54 -4.32
N ILE A 67 -2.15 -1.90 -3.47
CA ILE A 67 -1.88 -3.30 -3.10
C ILE A 67 -3.09 -3.94 -2.39
N THR A 68 -3.71 -3.20 -1.48
CA THR A 68 -4.89 -3.66 -0.72
C THR A 68 -6.13 -3.83 -1.63
N ASP A 69 -6.32 -2.94 -2.61
CA ASP A 69 -7.39 -3.03 -3.60
C ASP A 69 -7.19 -4.22 -4.55
N GLU A 70 -5.95 -4.44 -5.03
CA GLU A 70 -5.59 -5.55 -5.92
C GLU A 70 -5.73 -6.93 -5.27
N LEU A 71 -5.35 -7.07 -4.00
CA LEU A 71 -5.48 -8.33 -3.27
C LEU A 71 -6.91 -8.60 -2.79
N GLY A 72 -7.75 -7.57 -2.77
CA GLY A 72 -9.02 -7.54 -2.03
C GLY A 72 -8.79 -7.61 -0.52
N LYS A 73 -9.75 -7.07 0.25
CA LYS A 73 -9.62 -6.94 1.72
C LYS A 73 -9.29 -8.27 2.43
N ASP A 74 -9.82 -9.39 1.94
CA ASP A 74 -9.53 -10.72 2.50
C ASP A 74 -8.21 -11.33 2.00
N GLY A 75 -7.76 -10.97 0.80
CA GLY A 75 -6.43 -11.35 0.31
C GLY A 75 -5.33 -10.59 1.05
N TYR A 76 -5.57 -9.32 1.39
CA TYR A 76 -4.64 -8.51 2.18
C TYR A 76 -4.48 -9.07 3.61
N ARG A 77 -5.57 -9.46 4.29
CA ARG A 77 -5.49 -10.13 5.60
C ARG A 77 -4.68 -11.43 5.55
N ARG A 78 -4.92 -12.27 4.53
CA ARG A 78 -4.15 -13.50 4.34
C ARG A 78 -2.67 -13.22 4.06
N TRP A 79 -2.38 -12.15 3.32
CA TRP A 79 -1.01 -11.72 3.05
C TRP A 79 -0.31 -11.20 4.31
N LEU A 80 -0.96 -10.36 5.11
CA LEU A 80 -0.43 -9.90 6.41
C LEU A 80 -0.14 -11.06 7.36
N ALA A 81 -1.08 -12.01 7.50
CA ALA A 81 -0.87 -13.22 8.30
C ALA A 81 0.32 -14.05 7.79
N LYS A 82 0.53 -14.09 6.46
CA LYS A 82 1.68 -14.77 5.84
C LYS A 82 2.99 -14.04 6.08
N VAL A 83 3.00 -12.71 6.06
CA VAL A 83 4.17 -11.87 6.39
C VAL A 83 4.52 -11.98 7.86
N GLU A 84 3.55 -11.91 8.76
CA GLU A 84 3.78 -12.05 10.21
C GLU A 84 4.29 -13.45 10.57
N HIS A 85 3.67 -14.50 10.02
CA HIS A 85 4.16 -15.87 10.18
C HIS A 85 5.61 -15.98 9.71
N ARG A 86 5.92 -15.41 8.55
CA ARG A 86 7.25 -15.42 7.95
C ARG A 86 8.30 -14.67 8.77
N SER A 87 7.97 -13.49 9.28
CA SER A 87 8.88 -12.72 10.14
C SER A 87 9.21 -13.49 11.43
N ARG A 88 8.26 -14.28 11.93
CA ARG A 88 8.45 -15.11 13.13
C ARG A 88 9.19 -16.42 12.86
N THR A 89 9.05 -17.00 11.68
CA THR A 89 9.68 -18.29 11.31
C THR A 89 10.97 -18.15 10.50
N GLY A 90 11.27 -16.96 9.96
CA GLY A 90 12.44 -16.71 9.11
C GLY A 90 12.31 -17.26 7.69
N ASP A 91 11.12 -17.72 7.29
CA ASP A 91 10.93 -18.45 6.04
C ASP A 91 11.06 -17.51 4.81
N ARG A 92 11.54 -17.99 3.66
CA ARG A 92 11.59 -17.16 2.42
C ARG A 92 10.65 -17.73 1.36
N PRO A 93 10.02 -16.89 0.52
CA PRO A 93 9.24 -17.40 -0.61
C PRO A 93 10.07 -18.37 -1.47
N PRO A 94 9.48 -19.46 -1.98
CA PRO A 94 10.17 -20.34 -2.93
C PRO A 94 10.64 -19.53 -4.14
N GLY A 95 11.93 -19.65 -4.50
CA GLY A 95 12.56 -18.87 -5.56
C GLY A 95 13.18 -17.53 -5.12
N SER A 96 13.15 -17.21 -3.81
CA SER A 96 13.86 -16.01 -3.31
C SER A 96 15.36 -16.26 -3.25
N VAL A 97 16.13 -15.51 -4.03
CA VAL A 97 17.59 -15.50 -3.92
C VAL A 97 18.06 -14.47 -2.89
N PRO A 98 19.15 -14.74 -2.15
CA PRO A 98 19.78 -13.74 -1.29
C PRO A 98 20.17 -12.50 -2.08
N TRP A 99 20.02 -11.30 -1.49
CA TRP A 99 20.38 -10.02 -2.14
C TRP A 99 21.84 -9.98 -2.64
N SER A 100 22.75 -10.65 -1.93
CA SER A 100 24.14 -10.83 -2.35
C SER A 100 24.29 -11.61 -3.66
N GLN A 101 23.44 -12.61 -3.88
CA GLN A 101 23.43 -13.41 -5.11
C GLN A 101 22.81 -12.63 -6.27
N LEU A 102 21.71 -11.91 -6.03
CA LEU A 102 21.05 -11.09 -7.06
C LEU A 102 21.96 -9.97 -7.57
N LYS A 103 22.80 -9.37 -6.71
CA LYS A 103 23.81 -8.38 -7.12
C LYS A 103 24.81 -8.94 -8.13
N VAL A 104 25.29 -10.17 -7.90
CA VAL A 104 26.23 -10.84 -8.82
C VAL A 104 25.57 -11.09 -10.17
N GLU A 105 24.31 -11.55 -10.19
CA GLU A 105 23.55 -11.79 -11.42
C GLU A 105 23.25 -10.48 -12.20
N LEU A 106 23.09 -9.36 -11.49
CA LEU A 106 22.84 -8.04 -12.07
C LEU A 106 24.10 -7.22 -12.37
N GLY A 107 25.30 -7.71 -12.00
CA GLY A 107 26.57 -7.02 -12.20
C GLY A 107 26.74 -5.74 -11.36
N LEU A 108 26.12 -5.70 -10.17
CA LEU A 108 26.14 -4.56 -9.21
C LEU A 108 27.07 -4.79 -8.02
#